data_AF-A0A075HGF5-F1
#
_entry.id   AF-A0A075HGF5-F1
#
_cell.length_a   1.000
_cell.length_b   1.000
_cell.length_c   1.000
_cell.angle_alpha   90.00
_cell.angle_beta   90.00
_cell.angle_gamma   90.00
#
_symmetry.space_group_name_H-M   'P 1'
#
loop_
_entity.id
_entity.type
_entity.pdbx_description
1 polymer ?
#
loop_
_entity_poly.entity_id
_entity_poly.type
_entity_poly.pdbx_seq_one_letter_code
_entity_poly.pdbx_strand_id
1 'polypeptide(L)'
;MFSYQRFAESKVKLLTIVIVGVVGSVSIPVLLPHVYHGNHIYHLLLHTAGIVLSVFLTTLSVNSYYRLRTKKMLITSIAFMTFAAAEIVQLINATETHVYNFFESPSEISHLMMLGMIGLLAIAIFRKD
;
A
#
# COMPACT_ATOMS: atom_id res chain seq x y z
N MET A 1 -27.48 3.01 11.17
CA MET A 1 -26.14 3.00 10.50
C MET A 1 -25.63 1.58 10.47
N PHE A 2 -25.23 1.08 9.30
CA PHE A 2 -24.68 -0.28 9.16
C PHE A 2 -23.37 -0.43 9.95
N SER A 3 -23.09 -1.64 10.46
CA SER A 3 -21.87 -1.97 11.22
C SER A 3 -20.59 -1.54 10.48
N TYR A 4 -20.56 -1.74 9.15
CA TYR A 4 -19.46 -1.33 8.27
C TYR A 4 -19.21 0.20 8.28
N GLN A 5 -20.26 1.03 8.36
CA GLN A 5 -20.11 2.49 8.33
C GLN A 5 -19.51 3.04 9.62
N ARG A 6 -19.87 2.50 10.80
CA ARG A 6 -19.22 2.84 12.08
C ARG A 6 -17.77 2.39 12.12
N PHE A 7 -17.47 1.26 11.47
CA PHE A 7 -16.14 0.70 11.39
C PHE A 7 -15.20 1.57 10.54
N ALA A 8 -15.62 1.91 9.33
CA ALA A 8 -14.88 2.74 8.39
C ALA A 8 -14.63 4.18 8.88
N GLU A 9 -15.35 4.65 9.91
CA GLU A 9 -15.14 5.97 10.51
C GLU A 9 -13.86 6.06 11.34
N SER A 10 -13.41 4.95 11.95
CA SER A 10 -12.16 4.94 12.70
C SER A 10 -10.98 4.64 11.78
N LYS A 11 -10.29 5.69 11.34
CA LYS A 11 -9.08 5.58 10.49
C LYS A 11 -8.05 4.62 11.06
N VAL A 12 -7.83 4.65 12.37
CA VAL A 12 -6.87 3.77 13.06
C VAL A 12 -7.32 2.32 13.01
N LYS A 13 -8.58 2.01 13.34
CA LYS A 13 -9.09 0.62 13.26
C LYS A 13 -9.07 0.09 11.83
N LEU A 14 -9.42 0.93 10.85
CA LEU A 14 -9.35 0.59 9.45
C LEU A 14 -7.91 0.25 9.04
N LEU A 15 -6.94 1.11 9.41
CA LEU A 15 -5.53 0.86 9.13
C LEU A 15 -5.04 -0.43 9.76
N THR A 16 -5.37 -0.68 11.04
CA THR A 16 -4.96 -1.91 11.75
C THR A 16 -5.46 -3.16 11.04
N ILE A 17 -6.70 -3.18 10.58
CA ILE A 17 -7.25 -4.35 9.85
C ILE A 17 -6.64 -4.50 8.47
N VAL A 18 -6.38 -3.40 7.76
CA VAL A 18 -5.66 -3.47 6.47
C VAL A 18 -4.27 -4.04 6.69
N ILE A 19 -3.54 -3.60 7.73
CA ILE A 19 -2.23 -4.15 8.10
C ILE A 19 -2.35 -5.65 8.36
N VAL A 20 -3.22 -6.08 9.28
CA VAL A 20 -3.37 -7.49 9.64
C VAL A 20 -3.77 -8.34 8.42
N GLY A 21 -4.69 -7.86 7.60
CA GLY A 21 -5.16 -8.57 6.42
C GLY A 21 -4.11 -8.71 5.32
N VAL A 22 -3.42 -7.61 4.97
CA VAL A 22 -2.40 -7.59 3.93
C VAL A 22 -1.12 -8.29 4.39
N VAL A 23 -0.62 -7.97 5.59
CA VAL A 23 0.58 -8.63 6.10
C VAL A 23 0.30 -10.12 6.28
N GLY A 24 -0.85 -10.50 6.87
CA GLY A 24 -1.22 -11.90 7.03
C GLY A 24 -1.30 -12.68 5.71
N SER A 25 -1.85 -12.07 4.65
CA SER A 25 -1.96 -12.72 3.34
C SER A 25 -0.62 -12.82 2.60
N VAL A 26 0.26 -11.83 2.75
CA VAL A 26 1.58 -11.78 2.08
C VAL A 26 2.64 -12.58 2.85
N SER A 27 2.51 -12.70 4.18
CA SER A 27 3.52 -13.35 5.03
C SER A 27 3.79 -14.79 4.63
N ILE A 28 2.76 -15.60 4.41
CA ILE A 28 2.92 -17.04 4.15
C ILE A 28 3.53 -17.32 2.76
N PRO A 29 2.95 -16.82 1.65
CA PRO A 29 3.46 -17.16 0.32
C PRO A 29 4.74 -16.41 -0.08
N VAL A 30 4.98 -15.21 0.48
CA VAL A 30 6.02 -14.30 -0.02
C VAL A 30 7.10 -14.03 1.01
N LEU A 31 6.77 -13.60 2.23
CA LEU A 31 7.80 -13.19 3.20
C LEU A 31 8.51 -14.38 3.85
N LEU A 32 7.78 -15.42 4.27
CA LEU A 32 8.33 -16.59 4.97
C LEU A 32 9.38 -17.36 4.15
N PRO A 33 9.24 -17.58 2.84
CA PRO A 33 10.30 -18.22 2.04
C PRO A 33 11.57 -17.37 1.93
N HIS A 34 11.47 -16.05 2.14
CA HIS A 34 12.54 -15.10 1.86
C HIS A 34 13.22 -14.53 3.12
N VAL A 35 12.80 -14.91 4.34
CA VAL A 35 13.38 -14.36 5.58
C VAL A 35 14.89 -14.63 5.72
N TYR A 36 15.40 -15.68 5.07
CA TYR A 36 16.82 -16.08 5.12
C TYR A 36 17.63 -15.62 3.89
N HIS A 37 17.04 -14.87 2.95
CA HIS A 37 17.69 -14.42 1.72
C HIS A 37 18.46 -13.08 1.86
N GLY A 38 18.89 -12.73 3.07
CA GLY A 38 19.69 -11.52 3.33
C GLY A 38 18.93 -10.22 3.04
N ASN A 39 19.54 -9.29 2.31
CA ASN A 39 18.97 -7.96 2.05
C ASN A 39 17.72 -7.96 1.16
N HIS A 40 17.44 -9.06 0.47
CA HIS A 40 16.27 -9.21 -0.40
C HIS A 40 14.94 -9.04 0.35
N ILE A 41 14.89 -9.41 1.64
CA ILE A 41 13.69 -9.26 2.47
C ILE A 41 13.27 -7.79 2.64
N TYR A 42 14.22 -6.85 2.67
CA TYR A 42 13.90 -5.44 2.83
C TYR A 42 13.18 -4.89 1.60
N HIS A 43 13.58 -5.32 0.40
CA HIS A 43 12.92 -4.95 -0.84
C HIS A 43 11.46 -5.47 -0.88
N LEU A 44 11.25 -6.73 -0.49
CA LEU A 44 9.91 -7.33 -0.35
C LEU A 44 9.03 -6.61 0.70
N LEU A 45 9.64 -6.17 1.81
CA LEU A 45 8.94 -5.41 2.84
C LEU A 45 8.54 -4.01 2.38
N LEU A 46 9.35 -3.34 1.54
CA LEU A 46 9.00 -2.05 0.94
C LEU A 46 7.75 -2.19 0.06
N HIS A 47 7.70 -3.22 -0.78
CA HIS A 47 6.51 -3.53 -1.57
C HIS A 47 5.30 -3.82 -0.71
N THR A 48 5.48 -4.65 0.33
CA THR A 48 4.40 -4.97 1.28
C THR A 48 3.86 -3.70 1.96
N ALA A 49 4.73 -2.77 2.36
CA ALA A 49 4.33 -1.49 2.91
C ALA A 49 3.57 -0.61 1.90
N GLY A 50 4.00 -0.61 0.63
CA GLY A 50 3.31 0.04 -0.48
C GLY A 50 1.88 -0.49 -0.69
N ILE A 51 1.72 -1.82 -0.65
CA ILE A 51 0.40 -2.48 -0.73
C ILE A 51 -0.48 -2.08 0.46
N VAL A 52 0.03 -2.15 1.70
CA VAL A 52 -0.71 -1.75 2.90
C VAL A 52 -1.22 -0.31 2.78
N LEU A 53 -0.33 0.62 2.43
CA LEU A 53 -0.66 2.04 2.34
C LEU A 53 -1.70 2.29 1.25
N SER A 54 -1.52 1.70 0.07
CA SER A 54 -2.39 1.91 -1.07
C SER A 54 -3.77 1.28 -0.91
N VAL A 55 -3.89 0.10 -0.31
CA VAL A 55 -5.18 -0.51 0.04
C VAL A 55 -5.92 0.35 1.07
N PHE A 56 -5.20 0.86 2.08
CA PHE A 56 -5.77 1.77 3.07
C PHE A 56 -6.30 3.05 2.44
N LEU A 57 -5.49 3.70 1.60
CA LEU A 57 -5.86 4.96 0.94
C LEU A 57 -6.98 4.77 -0.09
N THR A 58 -6.98 3.66 -0.83
CA THR A 58 -8.09 3.27 -1.71
C THR A 58 -9.38 3.14 -0.93
N THR A 59 -9.35 2.46 0.22
CA THR A 59 -10.55 2.28 1.05
C THR A 59 -11.06 3.61 1.58
N LEU A 60 -10.17 4.50 2.03
CA LEU A 60 -10.53 5.85 2.47
C LEU A 60 -11.14 6.70 1.35
N SER A 61 -10.54 6.69 0.15
CA SER A 61 -11.01 7.48 -0.98
C SER A 61 -12.34 6.95 -1.52
N VAL A 62 -12.54 5.63 -1.54
CA VAL A 62 -13.82 5.00 -1.91
C VAL A 62 -14.92 5.37 -0.90
N ASN A 63 -14.63 5.26 0.40
CA ASN A 63 -15.58 5.65 1.44
C ASN A 63 -15.93 7.15 1.36
N SER A 64 -14.94 7.99 1.05
CA SER A 64 -15.13 9.43 0.84
C SER A 64 -15.95 9.72 -0.43
N TYR A 65 -15.75 8.94 -1.50
CA TYR A 65 -16.56 9.03 -2.71
C TYR A 65 -18.02 8.69 -2.45
N TYR A 66 -18.32 7.65 -1.67
CA TYR A 66 -19.71 7.32 -1.32
C TYR A 66 -20.42 8.41 -0.52
N ARG A 67 -19.67 9.20 0.28
CA ARG A 67 -20.20 10.32 1.08
C ARG A 67 -20.35 11.62 0.28
N LEU A 68 -19.35 11.97 -0.54
CA LEU A 68 -19.26 13.29 -1.19
C LEU A 68 -19.60 13.26 -2.69
N ARG A 69 -19.53 12.09 -3.34
CA ARG A 69 -19.82 11.85 -4.77
C ARG A 69 -19.04 12.77 -5.74
N THR A 70 -17.83 13.20 -5.38
CA THR A 70 -17.03 14.08 -6.24
C THR A 70 -16.14 13.30 -7.22
N LYS A 71 -15.93 13.86 -8.42
CA LYS A 71 -15.01 13.29 -9.43
C LYS A 71 -13.58 13.15 -8.89
N LYS A 72 -13.12 14.10 -8.08
CA LYS A 72 -11.80 14.08 -7.42
C LYS A 72 -11.60 12.78 -6.61
N MET A 73 -12.56 12.42 -5.75
CA MET A 73 -12.44 11.20 -4.92
C MET A 73 -12.48 9.91 -5.74
N LEU A 74 -13.25 9.89 -6.84
CA LEU A 74 -13.27 8.73 -7.75
C LEU A 74 -11.91 8.54 -8.42
N ILE A 75 -11.33 9.62 -8.99
CA ILE A 75 -10.01 9.58 -9.64
C ILE A 75 -8.94 9.16 -8.63
N THR A 76 -8.97 9.70 -7.42
CA THR A 76 -8.07 9.30 -6.33
C THR A 76 -8.18 7.81 -6.02
N SER A 77 -9.39 7.27 -5.97
CA SER A 77 -9.61 5.85 -5.68
C SER A 77 -9.02 4.96 -6.77
N ILE A 78 -9.22 5.34 -8.04
CA ILE A 78 -8.63 4.63 -9.18
C ILE A 78 -7.10 4.71 -9.11
N ALA A 79 -6.53 5.89 -8.81
CA ALA A 79 -5.08 6.06 -8.71
C ALA A 79 -4.46 5.15 -7.63
N PHE A 80 -5.02 5.12 -6.42
CA PHE A 80 -4.50 4.26 -5.36
C PHE A 80 -4.75 2.76 -5.63
N MET A 81 -5.84 2.41 -6.30
CA MET A 81 -6.12 1.03 -6.69
C MET A 81 -5.14 0.53 -7.77
N THR A 82 -4.89 1.35 -8.80
CA THR A 82 -3.88 1.06 -9.83
C THR A 82 -2.51 0.91 -9.21
N PHE A 83 -2.18 1.76 -8.23
CA PHE A 83 -0.92 1.65 -7.51
C PHE A 83 -0.83 0.35 -6.71
N ALA A 84 -1.88 -0.04 -5.97
CA ALA A 84 -1.91 -1.31 -5.26
C ALA A 84 -1.70 -2.51 -6.21
N ALA A 85 -2.30 -2.48 -7.39
CA ALA A 85 -2.09 -3.49 -8.42
C ALA A 85 -0.64 -3.51 -8.93
N ALA A 86 -0.04 -2.34 -9.17
CA ALA A 86 1.35 -2.22 -9.57
C ALA A 86 2.30 -2.81 -8.52
N GLU A 87 2.08 -2.53 -7.23
CA GLU A 87 2.88 -3.09 -6.14
C GLU A 87 2.74 -4.60 -6.03
N ILE A 88 1.54 -5.17 -6.25
CA ILE A 88 1.35 -6.62 -6.27
C ILE A 88 2.15 -7.26 -7.42
N VAL A 89 2.09 -6.67 -8.62
CA VAL A 89 2.86 -7.14 -9.78
C VAL A 89 4.36 -7.07 -9.50
N GLN A 90 4.83 -5.96 -8.92
CA GLN A 90 6.24 -5.81 -8.57
C GLN A 90 6.67 -6.77 -7.47
N LEU A 91 5.82 -7.04 -6.47
CA LEU A 91 6.10 -8.02 -5.43
C LEU A 91 6.27 -9.43 -5.99
N ILE A 92 5.42 -9.84 -6.94
CA ILE A 92 5.54 -11.12 -7.64
C ILE A 92 6.83 -11.15 -8.47
N ASN A 93 7.18 -10.06 -9.14
CA ASN A 93 8.44 -9.98 -9.89
C ASN A 93 9.67 -10.02 -8.96
N ALA A 94 9.57 -9.41 -7.78
CA ALA A 94 10.64 -9.39 -6.78
C ALA A 94 10.95 -10.78 -6.22
N THR A 95 9.98 -11.71 -6.18
CA THR A 95 10.23 -13.09 -5.73
C THR A 95 11.09 -13.91 -6.69
N GLU A 96 11.23 -13.49 -7.96
CA GLU A 96 12.05 -14.22 -8.94
C GLU A 96 13.54 -13.85 -8.87
N THR A 97 13.88 -12.68 -8.32
CA THR A 97 15.25 -12.15 -8.34
C THR A 97 15.94 -12.30 -6.98
N HIS A 98 16.92 -13.17 -6.87
CA HIS A 98 17.45 -13.63 -5.56
C HIS A 98 18.69 -12.87 -5.04
N VAL A 99 19.25 -11.93 -5.82
CA VAL A 99 20.43 -11.15 -5.44
C VAL A 99 20.15 -9.67 -5.65
N TYR A 100 20.14 -8.90 -4.56
CA TYR A 100 19.85 -7.48 -4.59
C TYR A 100 20.80 -6.69 -3.67
N ASN A 101 21.54 -5.74 -4.24
CA ASN A 101 22.35 -4.79 -3.49
C ASN A 101 21.55 -3.52 -3.22
N PHE A 102 21.13 -3.36 -1.96
CA PHE A 102 20.26 -2.27 -1.51
C PHE A 102 20.83 -0.89 -1.90
N PHE A 103 22.04 -0.59 -1.42
CA PHE A 103 22.68 0.72 -1.60
C PHE A 103 23.18 1.02 -3.01
N GLU A 104 23.20 0.05 -3.93
CA GLU A 104 23.71 0.23 -5.30
C GLU A 104 22.60 0.18 -6.35
N SER A 105 21.35 -0.05 -5.94
CA SER A 105 20.24 -0.25 -6.86
C SER A 105 19.39 1.02 -7.02
N PRO A 106 19.41 1.67 -8.20
CA PRO A 106 18.55 2.82 -8.48
C PRO A 106 17.05 2.54 -8.29
N SER A 107 16.65 1.27 -8.38
CA SER A 107 15.26 0.86 -8.15
C SER A 107 14.79 1.07 -6.71
N GLU A 108 15.62 0.91 -5.68
CA GLU A 108 15.13 1.14 -4.31
C GLU A 108 14.86 2.61 -4.01
N ILE A 109 15.71 3.49 -4.55
CA ILE A 109 15.48 4.93 -4.46
C ILE A 109 14.17 5.28 -5.15
N SER A 110 13.88 4.72 -6.32
CA SER A 110 12.62 4.95 -7.01
C SER A 110 11.42 4.43 -6.21
N HIS A 111 11.56 3.33 -5.46
CA HIS A 111 10.51 2.80 -4.60
C HIS A 111 10.25 3.68 -3.38
N LEU A 112 11.29 4.19 -2.72
CA LEU A 112 11.15 5.14 -1.63
C LEU A 112 10.51 6.46 -2.10
N MET A 113 10.89 6.93 -3.30
CA MET A 113 10.28 8.11 -3.92
C MET A 113 8.80 7.87 -4.24
N MET A 114 8.45 6.69 -4.70
CA MET A 114 7.07 6.31 -5.04
C MET A 114 6.19 6.16 -3.79
N LEU A 115 6.71 5.55 -2.71
CA LEU A 115 6.08 5.56 -1.38
C LEU A 115 5.90 6.99 -0.85
N GLY A 116 6.94 7.83 -0.98
CA GLY A 116 6.91 9.23 -0.58
C GLY A 116 5.86 10.03 -1.36
N MET A 117 5.78 9.84 -2.68
CA MET A 117 4.78 10.45 -3.55
C MET A 117 3.36 10.13 -3.07
N ILE A 118 3.10 8.89 -2.68
CA ILE A 118 1.77 8.47 -2.21
C ILE A 118 1.46 9.03 -0.84
N GLY A 119 2.45 9.07 0.06
CA GLY A 119 2.33 9.77 1.33
C GLY A 119 1.96 11.25 1.12
N LEU A 120 2.66 11.93 0.22
CA LEU A 120 2.40 13.34 -0.13
C LEU A 120 1.04 13.53 -0.79
N LEU A 121 0.65 12.65 -1.71
CA LEU A 121 -0.65 12.67 -2.37
C LEU A 121 -1.78 12.45 -1.36
N ALA A 122 -1.61 11.52 -0.44
CA ALA A 122 -2.55 11.29 0.65
C ALA A 122 -2.69 12.53 1.55
N ILE A 123 -1.57 13.15 1.94
CA ILE A 123 -1.58 14.40 2.71
C ILE A 123 -2.33 15.49 1.93
N ALA A 124 -2.00 15.70 0.65
CA ALA A 124 -2.64 16.73 -0.18
C ALA A 124 -4.16 16.52 -0.36
N ILE A 125 -4.62 15.28 -0.35
CA ILE A 125 -6.04 14.95 -0.54
C ILE A 125 -6.83 15.01 0.77
N PHE A 126 -6.21 14.60 1.88
CA PHE A 126 -6.88 14.49 3.18
C PHE A 126 -6.59 15.63 4.15
N ARG A 127 -5.68 16.55 3.81
CA ARG A 127 -5.50 17.80 4.57
C ARG A 127 -6.80 18.60 4.47
N LYS A 128 -7.37 18.90 5.64
CA LYS A 128 -8.43 19.90 5.78
C LYS A 128 -7.75 21.26 5.62
N ASP A 129 -8.25 22.08 4.71
CA ASP A 129 -8.00 23.52 4.75
C ASP A 129 -8.61 24.11 6.04
#